data_AF-A0A7S2AI84-F1
#
_entry.id   AF-A0A7S2AI84-F1
#
_cell.length_a   1.000
_cell.length_b   1.000
_cell.length_c   1.000
_cell.angle_alpha   90.00
_cell.angle_beta   90.00
_cell.angle_gamma   90.00
#
_symmetry.space_group_name_H-M   'P 1'
#
loop_
_entity.id
_entity.type
_entity.pdbx_description
1 polymer ?
#
loop_
_entity_poly.entity_id
_entity_poly.type
_entity_poly.pdbx_seq_one_letter_code
_entity_poly.pdbx_strand_id
1 'polypeptide(L)'
;MQPDFNGCAKIATLPFPRAYIQMDRLIRFAYIFSLPILLGSKVGWESVPMVSILSFGFYGLDAVATQLQDPFVSMFGDVALDGKFEEAVCSDIDSLLEKPGNAYTPEDNTEDSPSSAP
;
A
#
# COMPACT_ATOMS: atom_id res chain seq x y z
N MET A 1 -3.19 -14.81 20.16
CA MET A 1 -4.18 -14.11 19.34
C MET A 1 -3.49 -12.89 18.70
N GLN A 2 -3.03 -13.09 17.46
CA GLN A 2 -2.89 -12.10 16.36
C GLN A 2 -2.08 -10.79 16.57
N PRO A 3 -0.74 -10.84 16.43
CA PRO A 3 0.12 -9.66 16.22
C PRO A 3 -0.11 -8.98 14.85
N ASP A 4 -0.70 -9.67 13.88
CA ASP A 4 -0.83 -9.20 12.49
C ASP A 4 -1.80 -8.01 12.34
N PHE A 5 -2.86 -7.97 13.17
CA PHE A 5 -3.83 -6.87 13.16
C PHE A 5 -3.24 -5.54 13.66
N ASN A 6 -2.25 -5.62 14.56
CA ASN A 6 -1.57 -4.44 15.11
C ASN A 6 -0.72 -3.72 14.05
N GLY A 7 -0.21 -4.45 13.05
CA GLY A 7 0.53 -3.89 11.92
C GLY A 7 -0.35 -2.98 11.05
N CYS A 8 -1.55 -3.46 10.69
CA CYS A 8 -2.51 -2.70 9.88
C CYS A 8 -3.03 -1.46 10.61
N ALA A 9 -3.33 -1.57 11.91
CA ALA A 9 -3.75 -0.44 12.73
C ALA A 9 -2.66 0.64 12.85
N LYS A 10 -1.38 0.24 12.91
CA LYS A 10 -0.24 1.17 12.96
C LYS A 10 0.00 1.87 11.62
N ILE A 11 -0.23 1.19 10.50
CA ILE A 11 -0.13 1.80 9.16
C ILE A 11 -1.29 2.78 8.93
N ALA A 12 -2.50 2.41 9.37
CA ALA A 12 -3.69 3.26 9.29
C ALA A 12 -3.62 4.51 10.20
N THR A 13 -2.78 4.50 11.24
CA THR A 13 -2.63 5.61 12.19
C THR A 13 -1.31 6.37 12.04
N LEU A 14 -0.64 6.27 10.90
CA LEU A 14 0.48 7.17 10.54
C LEU A 14 -0.08 8.40 9.82
N PRO A 15 -0.50 9.48 10.53
CA PRO A 15 -0.76 10.74 9.86
C PRO A 15 0.57 11.23 9.30
N PHE A 16 0.71 11.17 7.99
CA PHE A 16 1.92 11.64 7.33
C PHE A 16 2.14 13.11 7.74
N PRO A 17 3.34 13.45 8.26
CA PRO A 17 3.56 14.80 8.77
C PRO A 17 3.33 15.83 7.67
N ARG A 18 2.55 16.88 7.95
CA ARG A 18 2.31 17.99 7.00
C ARG A 18 3.60 18.62 6.46
N ALA A 19 4.70 18.49 7.21
CA ALA A 19 6.03 18.89 6.77
C ALA A 19 6.47 18.19 5.47
N TYR A 20 6.11 16.91 5.26
CA TYR A 20 6.46 16.19 4.03
C TYR A 20 5.80 16.82 2.80
N ILE A 21 4.48 17.10 2.88
CA ILE A 21 3.72 17.74 1.80
C ILE A 21 4.28 19.13 1.48
N GLN A 22 4.71 19.87 2.51
CA GLN A 22 5.34 21.18 2.33
C GLN A 22 6.68 21.06 1.59
N MET A 23 7.52 20.10 1.97
CA MET A 23 8.83 19.89 1.34
C MET A 23 8.69 19.43 -0.12
N ASP A 24 7.74 18.54 -0.41
CA ASP A 24 7.47 18.10 -1.78
C ASP A 24 7.06 19.27 -2.69
N ARG A 25 6.14 20.13 -2.23
CA ARG A 25 5.74 21.34 -2.98
C ARG A 25 6.92 22.27 -3.27
N LEU A 26 7.82 22.45 -2.30
CA LEU A 26 9.02 23.28 -2.48
C LEU A 26 9.99 22.66 -3.50
N ILE A 27 10.22 21.35 -3.42
CA ILE A 27 11.09 20.63 -4.35
C ILE A 27 10.53 20.71 -5.78
N ARG A 28 9.23 20.44 -5.96
CA ARG A 28 8.58 20.55 -7.28
C ARG A 28 8.66 21.96 -7.84
N PHE A 29 8.43 22.97 -7.01
CA PHE A 29 8.55 24.37 -7.42
C PHE A 29 9.98 24.71 -7.86
N ALA A 30 10.99 24.34 -7.07
CA ALA A 30 12.39 24.54 -7.42
C ALA A 30 12.79 23.80 -8.70
N TYR A 31 12.26 22.59 -8.90
CA TYR A 31 12.52 21.79 -10.09
C TYR A 31 11.93 22.45 -11.35
N ILE A 32 10.66 22.85 -11.33
CA ILE A 32 10.02 23.52 -12.47
C ILE A 32 10.65 24.89 -12.74
N PHE A 33 11.08 25.62 -11.70
CA PHE A 33 11.73 26.93 -11.86
C PHE A 33 13.16 26.83 -12.42
N SER A 34 13.92 25.81 -12.06
CA SER A 34 15.28 25.59 -12.59
C SER A 34 15.29 25.04 -14.01
N LEU A 35 14.25 24.30 -14.40
CA LEU A 35 14.12 23.67 -15.73
C LEU A 35 14.22 24.62 -16.94
N PRO A 36 13.52 25.77 -16.99
CA PRO A 36 13.64 26.71 -18.12
C PRO A 36 15.03 27.35 -18.20
N ILE A 37 15.74 27.53 -17.08
CA ILE A 37 17.13 28.01 -17.08
C ILE A 37 18.04 26.94 -17.71
N LEU A 38 17.80 25.67 -17.38
CA LEU A 38 18.57 24.53 -17.87
C LEU A 38 18.34 24.26 -19.36
N LEU A 39 17.08 24.33 -19.81
CA LEU A 39 16.69 24.04 -21.20
C LEU A 39 16.74 25.27 -22.11
N GLY A 40 16.55 26.47 -21.57
CA GLY A 40 16.50 27.71 -22.35
C GLY A 40 17.77 27.94 -23.18
N SER A 41 18.93 27.53 -22.65
CA SER A 41 20.21 27.62 -23.35
C SER A 41 20.36 26.62 -24.52
N LYS A 42 19.55 25.56 -24.58
CA LYS A 42 19.67 24.50 -25.60
C LYS A 42 18.52 24.50 -26.63
N VAL A 43 17.31 24.84 -26.20
CA VAL A 43 16.07 24.60 -26.96
C VAL A 43 15.28 25.91 -27.21
N GLY A 44 15.65 27.02 -26.55
CA GLY A 44 14.98 28.31 -26.76
C GLY A 44 13.50 28.27 -26.35
N TRP A 45 12.62 28.87 -27.17
CA TRP A 45 11.18 29.00 -26.89
C TRP A 45 10.42 27.65 -26.85
N GLU A 46 10.94 26.63 -27.53
CA GLU A 46 10.38 25.27 -27.53
C GLU A 46 10.49 24.58 -26.16
N SER A 47 11.24 25.16 -25.21
CA SER A 47 11.32 24.64 -23.84
C SER A 47 10.02 24.80 -23.05
N VAL A 48 9.20 25.81 -23.38
CA VAL A 48 7.94 26.12 -22.66
C VAL A 48 6.92 24.97 -22.73
N PRO A 49 6.54 24.43 -23.90
CA PRO A 49 5.61 23.29 -23.95
C PRO A 49 6.17 22.04 -23.27
N MET A 50 7.48 21.82 -23.34
CA MET A 50 8.12 20.65 -22.70
C MET A 50 8.04 20.73 -21.17
N VAL A 51 8.36 21.91 -20.59
CA VAL A 51 8.24 22.17 -19.15
C VAL A 51 6.79 22.05 -18.70
N SER A 52 5.82 22.49 -19.53
CA SER A 52 4.39 22.37 -19.23
C SER A 52 3.92 20.91 -19.10
N ILE A 53 4.31 20.05 -20.04
CA ILE A 53 3.96 18.61 -19.99
C ILE A 53 4.57 17.96 -18.75
N LEU A 54 5.83 18.28 -18.45
CA LEU A 54 6.53 17.72 -17.30
C LEU A 54 5.91 18.17 -15.97
N SER A 55 5.54 19.45 -15.87
CA SER A 55 4.79 19.98 -14.72
C SER A 55 3.48 19.22 -14.52
N PHE A 56 2.71 19.04 -15.60
CA PHE A 56 1.45 18.28 -15.54
C PHE A 56 1.67 16.85 -15.02
N GLY A 57 2.72 16.17 -15.47
CA GLY A 57 3.10 14.85 -14.98
C GLY A 57 3.41 14.82 -13.48
N PHE A 58 4.22 15.76 -12.98
CA PHE A 58 4.53 15.84 -11.55
C PHE A 58 3.31 16.19 -10.68
N TYR A 59 2.42 17.07 -11.15
CA TYR A 59 1.17 17.36 -10.46
C TYR A 59 0.20 16.16 -10.46
N GLY A 60 0.15 15.39 -11.54
CA GLY A 60 -0.61 14.14 -11.58
C GLY A 60 -0.04 13.09 -10.62
N LEU A 61 1.27 12.95 -10.57
CA LEU A 61 1.96 12.03 -9.66
C LEU A 61 1.73 12.40 -8.19
N ASP A 62 1.75 13.69 -7.85
CA ASP A 62 1.43 14.17 -6.51
C ASP A 62 -0.01 13.86 -6.08
N ALA A 63 -0.96 14.00 -7.00
CA ALA A 63 -2.36 13.65 -6.73
C ALA A 63 -2.50 12.15 -6.44
N VAL A 64 -1.80 11.30 -7.20
CA VAL A 64 -1.78 9.85 -6.96
C VAL A 64 -1.05 9.51 -5.66
N ALA A 65 0.09 10.15 -5.38
CA ALA A 65 0.85 9.94 -4.15
C ALA A 65 0.04 10.30 -2.91
N THR A 66 -0.76 11.37 -2.97
CA THR A 66 -1.67 11.78 -1.90
C THR A 66 -2.74 10.72 -1.64
N GLN A 67 -3.28 10.08 -2.68
CA GLN A 67 -4.24 8.97 -2.53
C GLN A 67 -3.58 7.73 -1.94
N LEU A 68 -2.35 7.41 -2.37
CA LEU A 68 -1.61 6.26 -1.87
C LEU A 68 -1.16 6.43 -0.40
N GLN A 69 -1.03 7.68 0.06
CA GLN A 69 -0.67 8.01 1.44
C GLN A 69 -1.74 7.57 2.44
N ASP A 70 -3.00 7.43 2.00
CA ASP A 70 -4.10 7.01 2.85
C ASP A 70 -4.98 5.96 2.15
N PRO A 71 -4.48 4.72 2.04
CA PRO A 71 -5.14 3.65 1.30
C PRO A 71 -6.41 3.15 2.00
N PHE A 72 -6.72 3.64 3.20
CA PHE A 72 -7.84 3.20 4.03
C PHE A 72 -8.84 4.31 4.36
N VAL A 73 -8.55 5.57 4.01
CA VAL A 73 -9.54 6.65 4.16
C VAL A 73 -10.62 6.57 3.09
N SER A 74 -11.85 6.77 3.57
CA SER A 74 -13.17 6.56 2.98
C SER A 74 -13.50 7.26 1.65
N MET A 75 -12.54 7.78 0.89
CA MET A 75 -12.80 8.40 -0.42
C MET A 75 -13.04 7.37 -1.53
N PHE A 76 -12.65 6.11 -1.33
CA PHE A 76 -13.26 4.98 -2.02
C PHE A 76 -14.46 4.55 -1.17
N GLY A 77 -15.59 5.25 -1.36
CA GLY A 77 -16.78 5.09 -0.51
C GLY A 77 -17.06 3.63 -0.19
N ASP A 78 -17.07 3.29 1.10
CA ASP A 78 -17.50 1.98 1.61
C ASP A 78 -16.85 0.74 0.92
N VAL A 79 -15.67 0.92 0.31
CA VAL A 79 -14.97 -0.15 -0.40
C VAL A 79 -13.65 -0.41 0.33
N ALA A 80 -13.68 -1.39 1.23
CA ALA A 80 -12.78 -2.56 1.17
C ALA A 80 -12.45 -3.15 2.54
N LEU A 81 -12.64 -2.41 3.63
CA LEU A 81 -12.44 -2.98 4.96
C LEU A 81 -13.77 -3.36 5.60
N ASP A 82 -14.68 -2.45 5.93
CA ASP A 82 -15.83 -2.81 6.78
C ASP A 82 -16.71 -3.93 6.18
N GLY A 83 -17.27 -3.74 4.99
CA GLY A 83 -18.16 -4.75 4.38
C GLY A 83 -17.49 -6.05 3.95
N LYS A 84 -16.26 -6.01 3.42
CA LYS A 84 -15.53 -7.22 2.99
C LYS A 84 -14.88 -7.96 4.15
N PHE A 85 -14.42 -7.24 5.16
CA PHE A 85 -13.88 -7.84 6.38
C PHE A 85 -15.01 -8.46 7.20
N GLU A 86 -16.16 -7.81 7.33
CA GLU A 86 -17.34 -8.38 7.98
C GLU A 86 -17.79 -9.67 7.29
N GLU A 87 -17.91 -9.66 5.96
CA GLU A 87 -18.30 -10.86 5.19
C GLU A 87 -17.26 -11.99 5.31
N ALA A 88 -15.97 -11.66 5.22
CA ALA A 88 -14.89 -12.65 5.39
C ALA A 88 -14.86 -13.24 6.81
N VAL A 89 -15.07 -12.41 7.85
CA VAL A 89 -15.10 -12.86 9.25
C VAL A 89 -16.31 -13.75 9.50
N CYS A 90 -17.50 -13.39 8.99
CA CYS A 90 -18.70 -14.22 9.10
C CYS A 90 -18.51 -15.57 8.38
N SER A 91 -17.94 -15.57 7.17
CA SER A 91 -17.67 -16.81 6.43
C SER A 91 -16.65 -17.71 7.12
N ASP A 92 -15.61 -17.14 7.75
CA ASP A 92 -14.63 -17.91 8.51
C ASP A 92 -15.26 -18.52 9.77
N ILE A 93 -16.09 -17.75 10.49
CA ILE A 93 -16.81 -18.24 11.67
C ILE A 93 -17.77 -19.37 11.29
N ASP A 94 -18.56 -19.21 10.24
CA ASP A 94 -19.49 -20.25 9.77
C ASP A 94 -18.75 -21.53 9.36
N SER A 95 -17.62 -21.39 8.66
CA SER A 95 -16.77 -22.53 8.27
C SER A 95 -16.18 -23.28 9.47
N LEU A 96 -15.86 -22.57 10.55
CA LEU A 96 -15.37 -23.15 11.81
C LEU A 96 -16.50 -23.81 12.63
N LEU A 97 -17.73 -23.33 12.51
CA LEU A 97 -18.89 -23.89 13.20
C LEU A 97 -19.49 -25.10 12.47
N GLU A 98 -19.46 -25.12 11.13
CA GLU A 98 -19.93 -26.24 10.32
C GLU A 98 -19.04 -27.50 10.47
N LYS A 99 -17.78 -27.31 10.89
CA LYS A 99 -16.87 -28.39 11.28
C LYS A 99 -16.80 -28.53 12.81
N PRO A 100 -17.74 -29.24 13.47
CA PRO A 100 -17.63 -29.49 14.90
C PRO A 100 -16.37 -30.32 15.16
N GLY A 101 -15.58 -29.89 16.14
CA GLY A 101 -14.28 -30.45 16.54
C GLY A 101 -14.04 -31.94 16.20
N ASN A 102 -13.28 -32.17 15.14
CA ASN A 102 -12.42 -33.34 14.90
C ASN A 102 -11.60 -33.03 13.63
N ALA A 103 -10.28 -33.12 13.56
CA ALA A 103 -9.29 -33.65 14.46
C ALA A 103 -8.03 -32.78 14.35
N TYR A 104 -7.39 -32.52 15.47
CA TYR A 104 -5.95 -32.30 15.50
C TYR A 104 -5.32 -33.66 15.17
N THR A 105 -4.94 -33.91 13.92
CA THR A 105 -4.06 -35.04 13.61
C THR A 105 -2.63 -34.55 13.84
N PRO A 106 -1.88 -35.11 14.80
CA PRO A 106 -0.44 -34.88 14.83
C PRO A 106 0.13 -35.47 13.54
N GLU A 107 0.73 -34.64 12.70
CA GLU A 107 1.63 -35.14 11.66
C GLU A 107 2.79 -35.87 12.35
N ASP A 108 2.76 -37.19 12.19
CA ASP A 108 3.89 -37.97 11.70
C ASP A 108 5.26 -37.67 12.34
N ASN A 109 5.61 -38.45 13.36
CA ASN A 109 6.98 -38.90 13.60
C ASN A 109 6.92 -40.40 13.88
N THR A 110 6.58 -41.18 12.86
CA THR A 110 7.12 -42.54 12.77
C THR A 110 8.28 -42.44 11.80
N GLU A 111 9.46 -42.14 12.33
CA GLU A 111 10.71 -42.45 11.64
C GLU A 111 10.68 -43.93 11.26
N ASP A 112 10.48 -44.13 9.96
CA ASP A 112 11.18 -45.06 9.10
C ASP A 112 11.45 -46.48 9.65
N SER A 113 10.66 -47.38 9.08
CA SER A 113 11.08 -48.71 8.59
C SER A 113 11.45 -49.82 9.60
N PRO A 114 10.72 -50.95 9.56
CA PRO A 114 11.23 -52.23 10.05
C PRO A 114 12.11 -52.85 8.96
N SER A 115 13.41 -53.04 9.18
CA SER A 115 14.16 -54.02 8.37
C SER A 115 15.46 -54.49 9.00
N SER A 116 15.47 -55.79 9.33
CA SER A 116 16.61 -56.72 9.48
C SER A 116 17.54 -56.52 10.69
N ALA A 117 18.02 -57.52 11.42
CA ALA A 117 17.79 -58.95 11.67
C ALA A 117 18.84 -59.31 12.77
N PRO A 118 18.75 -60.44 13.50
CA PRO A 118 19.89 -60.93 14.30
C PRO A 118 21.09 -61.33 13.44
#